data_AF-A0A1D6QH30-F1
#
_entry.id   AF-A0A1D6QH30-F1
#
_cell.length_a   1.000
_cell.length_b   1.000
_cell.length_c   1.000
_cell.angle_alpha   90.00
_cell.angle_beta   90.00
_cell.angle_gamma   90.00
#
_symmetry.space_group_name_H-M   'P 1'
#
loop_
_entity.id
_entity.type
_entity.pdbx_description
1 polymer ?
#
loop_
_entity_poly.entity_id
_entity_poly.type
_entity_poly.pdbx_seq_one_letter_code
_entity_poly.pdbx_strand_id
1 'polypeptide(L)'
;MPCTRRRGARVFLRMVDACMHGRHAGPTRIDKWKRMGITSNDAAPRAVLLRFLFLLCIGCKCLASEVEATQTATLAVDASPQLARKIPDTLFGIFFEEINHAGAGGIWAELVSNRGFEAGGLHTPSNIDPWSIIGDDSSVFVETDRTSCFSRNIVALRMEVLCDNCPTGGVGVYNPGFWGMSFRRIKLDKSGAKVGC
;
A
#
# COMPACT_ATOMS: atom_id res chain seq x y z
N MET A 1 15.25 -31.83 -23.22
CA MET A 1 14.99 -30.97 -24.39
C MET A 1 15.51 -29.57 -24.08
N PRO A 2 16.33 -28.94 -24.93
CA PRO A 2 16.85 -27.60 -24.64
C PRO A 2 15.73 -26.58 -24.81
N CYS A 3 15.53 -25.76 -23.77
CA CYS A 3 14.54 -24.68 -23.77
C CYS A 3 15.00 -23.58 -24.73
N THR A 4 14.57 -23.63 -25.99
CA THR A 4 14.84 -22.56 -26.96
C THR A 4 14.08 -21.31 -26.56
N ARG A 5 14.81 -20.26 -26.18
CA ARG A 5 14.30 -18.89 -26.00
C ARG A 5 13.66 -18.43 -27.32
N ARG A 6 12.34 -18.57 -27.46
CA ARG A 6 11.62 -17.96 -28.59
C ARG A 6 11.76 -16.44 -28.47
N ARG A 7 12.41 -15.82 -29.45
CA ARG A 7 12.40 -14.36 -29.62
C ARG A 7 11.03 -13.97 -30.15
N GLY A 8 10.31 -13.11 -29.45
CA GLY A 8 9.18 -12.39 -30.04
C GLY A 8 7.99 -12.20 -29.11
N ALA A 9 8.05 -11.16 -28.28
CA ALA A 9 7.03 -10.11 -28.20
C ALA A 9 7.63 -8.99 -27.34
N ARG A 10 7.81 -7.80 -27.91
CA ARG A 10 8.14 -6.61 -27.12
C ARG A 10 6.89 -6.26 -26.31
N VAL A 11 6.89 -6.61 -25.03
CA VAL A 11 5.87 -6.12 -24.08
C VAL A 11 6.11 -4.63 -23.94
N PHE A 12 5.25 -3.84 -24.59
CA PHE A 12 5.19 -2.40 -24.40
C PHE A 12 4.43 -2.17 -23.11
N LEU A 13 5.12 -1.74 -22.03
CA LEU A 13 4.45 -1.16 -20.87
C LEU A 13 3.73 0.10 -21.35
N ARG A 14 2.40 0.04 -21.50
CA ARG A 14 1.58 1.25 -21.63
C ARG A 14 1.17 1.69 -20.22
N MET A 15 1.64 2.89 -19.90
CA MET A 15 1.26 3.70 -18.76
C MET A 15 -0.21 4.07 -18.92
N VAL A 16 -1.07 3.65 -17.98
CA VAL A 16 -2.45 4.16 -17.88
C VAL A 16 -2.41 5.27 -16.83
N ASP A 17 -2.50 6.50 -17.29
CA ASP A 17 -2.72 7.68 -16.43
C ASP A 17 -4.14 7.60 -15.86
N ALA A 18 -4.27 7.19 -14.61
CA ALA A 18 -5.50 7.37 -13.84
C ALA A 18 -5.57 8.83 -13.35
N CYS A 19 -6.01 9.72 -14.24
CA CYS A 19 -6.33 11.10 -13.87
C CYS A 19 -7.67 11.11 -13.13
N MET A 20 -7.62 11.43 -11.83
CA MET A 20 -8.77 11.65 -10.95
C MET A 20 -9.72 12.70 -11.53
N HIS A 21 -10.91 12.28 -11.98
CA HIS A 21 -12.03 13.17 -12.30
C HIS A 21 -13.34 12.57 -11.79
N GLY A 22 -13.79 13.07 -10.64
CA GLY A 22 -15.09 12.77 -10.06
C GLY A 22 -15.63 13.99 -9.31
N ARG A 23 -15.95 15.06 -10.04
CA ARG A 23 -16.74 16.19 -9.53
C ARG A 23 -18.22 15.79 -9.57
N HIS A 24 -18.80 15.45 -8.41
CA HIS A 24 -20.24 15.45 -8.20
C HIS A 24 -20.61 16.60 -7.27
N ALA A 25 -20.85 17.77 -7.87
CA ALA A 25 -21.57 18.85 -7.21
C ALA A 25 -23.07 18.54 -7.32
N GLY A 26 -23.62 17.88 -6.30
CA GLY A 26 -25.06 17.75 -6.10
C GLY A 26 -25.62 19.03 -5.46
N PRO A 27 -26.82 19.49 -5.84
CA PRO A 27 -27.40 20.71 -5.30
C PRO A 27 -27.70 20.56 -3.81
N THR A 28 -27.29 21.58 -3.06
CA THR A 28 -27.47 21.72 -1.61
C THR A 28 -28.94 21.64 -1.23
N ARG A 29 -29.24 20.74 -0.28
CA ARG A 29 -30.55 20.51 0.35
C ARG A 29 -30.91 21.67 1.32
N ILE A 30 -30.93 22.91 0.82
CA ILE A 30 -31.43 24.08 1.57
C ILE A 30 -32.32 24.92 0.63
N ASP A 31 -33.35 24.31 0.04
CA ASP A 31 -34.41 25.06 -0.67
C ASP A 31 -35.79 24.41 -0.58
N LYS A 32 -35.97 23.44 0.32
CA LYS A 32 -37.21 22.67 0.47
C LYS A 32 -37.90 22.82 1.83
N TRP A 33 -37.78 23.99 2.45
CA TRP A 33 -38.50 24.36 3.68
C TRP A 33 -39.29 25.66 3.55
N LYS A 34 -39.46 26.18 2.33
CA LYS A 34 -40.33 27.33 2.03
C LYS A 34 -41.71 26.87 1.55
N ARG A 35 -42.31 25.87 2.21
CA ARG A 35 -43.71 25.47 2.01
C ARG A 35 -44.20 24.55 3.13
N MET A 36 -44.33 25.06 4.34
CA MET A 36 -45.26 24.56 5.36
C MET A 36 -45.24 25.58 6.50
N GLY A 37 -46.29 26.40 6.57
CA GLY A 37 -46.47 27.38 7.63
C GLY A 37 -46.60 26.66 8.97
N ILE A 38 -45.67 26.95 9.88
CA ILE A 38 -45.85 26.72 11.31
C ILE A 38 -45.49 28.04 11.98
N THR A 39 -46.53 28.68 12.48
CA THR A 39 -46.53 29.95 13.17
C THR A 39 -45.68 29.88 14.44
N SER A 40 -44.91 30.95 14.66
CA SER A 40 -44.16 31.22 15.88
C SER A 40 -45.09 31.24 17.10
N ASN A 41 -44.74 30.46 18.13
CA ASN A 41 -44.73 30.85 19.54
C ASN A 41 -43.97 29.75 20.30
N ASP A 42 -43.08 30.12 21.22
CA ASP A 42 -42.22 29.28 22.09
C ASP A 42 -40.70 29.29 21.77
N ALA A 43 -40.13 30.49 21.57
CA ALA A 43 -38.68 30.70 21.50
C ALA A 43 -37.99 30.95 22.87
N ALA A 44 -38.76 31.15 23.94
CA ALA A 44 -38.22 31.51 25.26
C ALA A 44 -37.44 30.38 25.99
N PRO A 45 -37.89 29.10 26.02
CA PRO A 45 -37.23 28.10 26.87
C PRO A 45 -35.89 27.62 26.31
N ARG A 46 -35.69 27.67 24.98
CA ARG A 46 -34.44 27.27 24.32
C ARG A 46 -33.30 28.25 24.56
N ALA A 47 -33.59 29.55 24.54
CA ALA A 47 -32.59 30.59 24.80
C ALA A 47 -32.11 30.60 26.26
N VAL A 48 -33.02 30.31 27.20
CA VAL A 48 -32.71 30.21 28.64
C VAL A 48 -31.86 28.97 28.90
N LEU A 49 -32.23 27.81 28.34
CA LEU A 49 -31.45 26.57 28.46
C LEU A 49 -30.03 26.72 27.88
N LEU A 50 -29.90 27.38 26.73
CA LEU A 50 -28.60 27.67 26.13
C LEU A 50 -27.75 28.59 27.01
N ARG A 51 -28.34 29.60 27.65
CA ARG A 51 -27.62 30.48 28.60
C ARG A 51 -27.19 29.73 29.87
N PHE A 52 -28.05 28.87 30.42
CA PHE A 52 -27.70 28.01 31.54
C PHE A 52 -26.56 27.04 31.20
N LEU A 53 -26.61 26.41 30.01
CA LEU A 53 -25.53 25.54 29.54
C LEU A 53 -24.23 26.31 29.31
N PHE A 54 -24.30 27.54 28.79
CA PHE A 54 -23.12 28.38 28.60
C PHE A 54 -22.50 28.80 29.95
N LEU A 55 -23.31 29.19 30.92
CA LEU A 55 -22.86 29.55 32.27
C LEU A 55 -22.32 28.33 33.04
N LEU A 56 -22.93 27.16 32.87
CA LEU A 56 -22.45 25.89 33.41
C LEU A 56 -21.09 25.52 32.80
N CYS A 57 -20.93 25.67 31.48
CA CYS A 57 -19.65 25.44 30.79
C CYS A 57 -18.55 26.40 31.24
N ILE A 58 -18.87 27.67 31.51
CA ILE A 58 -17.91 28.66 32.04
C ILE A 58 -17.55 28.33 33.49
N GLY A 59 -18.51 27.95 34.33
CA GLY A 59 -18.26 27.53 35.71
C GLY A 59 -17.41 26.25 35.83
N CYS A 60 -17.55 25.33 34.86
CA CYS A 60 -16.80 24.07 34.84
C CYS A 60 -15.31 24.25 34.45
N LYS A 61 -14.92 25.40 33.88
CA LYS A 61 -13.52 25.70 33.54
C LYS A 61 -12.65 26.11 34.73
N CYS A 62 -13.25 26.46 35.88
CA CYS A 62 -12.50 26.90 37.06
C CYS A 62 -12.04 25.76 37.99
N LEU A 63 -12.45 24.51 37.74
CA LEU A 63 -12.09 23.35 38.59
C LEU A 63 -10.95 22.50 38.04
N ALA A 64 -10.52 22.73 36.80
CA ALA A 64 -9.32 22.11 36.24
C ALA A 64 -8.08 22.96 36.61
N SER A 65 -7.78 23.05 37.90
CA SER A 65 -6.44 23.47 38.32
C SER A 65 -5.56 22.23 38.26
N GLU A 66 -4.85 22.06 37.14
CA GLU A 66 -3.79 21.07 37.03
C GLU A 66 -2.70 21.47 38.03
N VAL A 67 -2.66 20.80 39.18
CA VAL A 67 -1.52 20.89 40.10
C VAL A 67 -0.38 20.14 39.44
N GLU A 68 0.40 20.85 38.63
CA GLU A 68 1.66 20.34 38.09
C GLU A 68 2.69 20.32 39.23
N ALA A 69 2.68 19.23 40.00
CA ALA A 69 3.67 18.98 41.03
C ALA A 69 5.00 18.68 40.34
N THR A 70 5.94 19.63 40.36
CA THR A 70 7.30 19.43 39.86
C THR A 70 8.04 18.45 40.77
N GLN A 71 7.96 17.16 40.44
CA GLN A 71 8.64 16.12 41.20
C GLN A 71 10.14 16.18 40.87
N THR A 72 10.94 16.64 41.85
CA THR A 72 12.39 16.78 41.68
C THR A 72 13.06 15.43 41.92
N ALA A 73 13.75 14.89 40.91
CA ALA A 73 14.54 13.66 41.02
C ALA A 73 16.05 13.98 40.93
N THR A 74 16.83 13.41 41.84
CA THR A 74 18.29 13.55 41.86
C THR A 74 18.94 12.29 41.31
N LEU A 75 19.71 12.41 40.21
CA LEU A 75 20.54 11.34 39.65
C LEU A 75 22.01 11.61 39.96
N ALA A 76 22.61 10.77 40.80
CA ALA A 76 24.06 10.79 41.04
C ALA A 76 24.74 9.81 40.07
N VAL A 77 25.73 10.27 39.31
CA VAL A 77 26.49 9.46 38.34
C VAL A 77 27.93 9.33 38.84
N ASP A 78 28.39 8.09 39.03
CA ASP A 78 29.78 7.78 39.33
C ASP A 78 30.52 7.43 38.02
N ALA A 79 31.51 8.25 37.66
CA ALA A 79 32.32 8.09 36.46
C ALA A 79 33.73 7.55 36.75
N SER A 80 33.93 6.92 37.91
CA SER A 80 35.23 6.38 38.33
C SER A 80 35.71 5.25 37.40
N PRO A 81 36.94 5.31 36.84
CA PRO A 81 37.42 4.35 35.83
C PRO A 81 37.47 2.89 36.29
N GLN A 82 37.57 2.66 37.60
CA GLN A 82 37.66 1.34 38.21
C GLN A 82 36.32 0.59 38.14
N LEU A 83 35.21 1.31 37.99
CA LEU A 83 33.86 0.77 37.82
C LEU A 83 33.44 0.67 36.34
N ALA A 84 34.21 1.23 35.42
CA ALA A 84 33.87 1.24 34.00
C ALA A 84 34.01 -0.15 33.37
N ARG A 85 32.99 -0.57 32.62
CA ARG A 85 33.02 -1.77 31.76
C ARG A 85 32.78 -1.36 30.31
N LYS A 86 33.55 -1.91 29.38
CA LYS A 86 33.30 -1.70 27.94
C LYS A 86 31.92 -2.26 27.60
N ILE A 87 31.07 -1.42 27.02
CA ILE A 87 29.81 -1.86 26.42
C ILE A 87 30.15 -2.70 25.18
N PRO A 88 29.62 -3.93 25.04
CA PRO A 88 29.90 -4.75 23.86
C PRO A 88 29.47 -4.06 22.57
N ASP A 89 30.29 -4.18 21.52
CA ASP A 89 29.96 -3.62 20.20
C ASP A 89 28.74 -4.31 19.56
N THR A 90 28.30 -5.46 20.13
CA THR A 90 27.12 -6.23 19.74
C THR A 90 25.88 -5.90 20.59
N LEU A 91 25.91 -4.88 21.44
CA LEU A 91 24.77 -4.54 22.30
C LEU A 91 23.52 -4.22 21.47
N PHE A 92 23.70 -3.64 20.27
CA PHE A 92 22.61 -3.30 19.36
C PHE A 92 22.76 -4.07 18.05
N GLY A 93 21.66 -4.68 17.61
CA GLY A 93 21.58 -5.46 16.37
C GLY A 93 20.19 -5.41 15.77
N ILE A 94 20.01 -6.11 14.65
CA ILE A 94 18.73 -6.22 13.93
C ILE A 94 18.29 -7.68 13.96
N PHE A 95 17.03 -7.91 14.31
CA PHE A 95 16.36 -9.20 14.13
C PHE A 95 15.51 -9.15 12.86
N PHE A 96 15.53 -10.23 12.08
CA PHE A 96 14.80 -10.31 10.83
C PHE A 96 13.99 -11.61 10.75
N GLU A 97 12.70 -11.45 10.46
CA GLU A 97 11.76 -12.50 10.10
C GLU A 97 10.96 -12.01 8.89
N GLU A 98 10.48 -12.93 8.05
CA GLU A 98 9.49 -12.59 7.02
C GLU A 98 8.13 -12.34 7.68
N ILE A 99 7.93 -11.11 8.15
CA ILE A 99 6.68 -10.62 8.72
C ILE A 99 6.31 -9.31 8.06
N ASN A 100 5.02 -9.12 7.76
CA ASN A 100 4.50 -7.89 7.15
C ASN A 100 5.24 -7.44 5.89
N HIS A 101 5.68 -8.37 5.03
CA HIS A 101 6.45 -8.09 3.81
C HIS A 101 7.81 -7.40 4.07
N ALA A 102 8.45 -7.65 5.21
CA ALA A 102 9.77 -7.11 5.51
C ALA A 102 10.86 -7.67 4.57
N GLY A 103 10.70 -8.91 4.08
CA GLY A 103 11.58 -9.48 3.06
C GLY A 103 11.05 -9.24 1.66
N ALA A 104 10.11 -10.09 1.23
CA ALA A 104 9.45 -9.97 -0.06
C ALA A 104 8.45 -8.81 -0.06
N GLY A 105 8.78 -7.74 -0.81
CA GLY A 105 8.07 -6.46 -0.78
C GLY A 105 8.73 -5.42 0.12
N GLY A 106 9.80 -5.79 0.81
CA GLY A 106 10.58 -4.94 1.70
C GLY A 106 12.04 -4.87 1.26
N ILE A 107 12.93 -5.52 2.01
CA ILE A 107 14.38 -5.43 1.76
C ILE A 107 14.82 -6.18 0.49
N TRP A 108 14.06 -7.16 0.03
CA TRP A 108 14.34 -7.85 -1.23
C TRP A 108 13.84 -7.01 -2.40
N ALA A 109 14.75 -6.62 -3.30
CA ALA A 109 14.48 -5.67 -4.38
C ALA A 109 13.58 -6.20 -5.52
N GLU A 110 12.97 -7.38 -5.36
CA GLU A 110 11.97 -7.89 -6.29
C GLU A 110 10.71 -7.02 -6.21
N LEU A 111 10.25 -6.56 -7.38
CA LEU A 111 9.06 -5.72 -7.49
C LEU A 111 7.81 -6.55 -7.83
N VAL A 112 7.99 -7.73 -8.43
CA VAL A 112 6.90 -8.60 -8.88
C VAL A 112 6.47 -9.52 -7.75
N SER A 113 5.24 -9.36 -7.29
CA SER A 113 4.63 -10.25 -6.29
C SER A 113 4.19 -11.57 -6.94
N ASN A 114 4.30 -12.69 -6.22
CA ASN A 114 4.00 -14.04 -6.72
C ASN A 114 4.63 -14.32 -8.11
N ARG A 115 5.92 -13.98 -8.29
CA ARG A 115 6.63 -14.16 -9.57
C ARG A 115 6.74 -15.62 -10.02
N GLY A 116 6.63 -16.56 -9.07
CA GLY A 116 6.81 -17.99 -9.29
C GLY A 116 5.51 -18.78 -9.43
N PHE A 117 4.34 -18.15 -9.24
CA PHE A 117 3.04 -18.83 -9.21
C PHE A 117 2.99 -19.99 -8.20
N GLU A 118 3.72 -19.89 -7.09
CA GLU A 118 3.81 -20.93 -6.07
C GLU A 118 2.70 -20.81 -5.00
N ALA A 119 1.87 -19.76 -5.09
CA ALA A 119 0.87 -19.37 -4.09
C ALA A 119 -0.32 -20.35 -3.89
N GLY A 120 -0.27 -21.56 -4.45
CA GLY A 120 -1.24 -22.64 -4.20
C GLY A 120 -0.66 -23.89 -3.51
N GLY A 121 0.66 -23.98 -3.35
CA GLY A 121 1.30 -25.18 -2.80
C GLY A 121 1.15 -26.42 -3.70
N LEU A 122 1.38 -27.62 -3.14
CA LEU A 122 1.45 -28.87 -3.92
C LEU A 122 0.10 -29.47 -4.32
N HIS A 123 -0.99 -29.10 -3.64
CA HIS A 123 -2.30 -29.76 -3.75
C HIS A 123 -3.46 -28.82 -4.14
N THR A 124 -3.22 -27.51 -4.20
CA THR A 124 -4.19 -26.53 -4.68
C THR A 124 -3.71 -26.03 -6.05
N PRO A 125 -4.61 -25.79 -7.02
CA PRO A 125 -4.24 -25.08 -8.24
C PRO A 125 -3.49 -23.79 -7.88
N SER A 126 -2.38 -23.55 -8.57
CA SER A 126 -1.55 -22.39 -8.29
C SER A 126 -2.35 -21.11 -8.54
N ASN A 127 -2.53 -20.33 -7.48
CA ASN A 127 -3.22 -19.05 -7.56
C ASN A 127 -2.35 -18.04 -8.32
N ILE A 128 -2.95 -17.34 -9.28
CA ILE A 128 -2.29 -16.25 -9.99
C ILE A 128 -2.34 -14.94 -9.21
N ASP A 129 -3.10 -14.80 -8.12
CA ASP A 129 -3.12 -13.59 -7.30
C ASP A 129 -1.69 -13.16 -6.89
N PRO A 130 -1.30 -11.87 -7.00
CA PRO A 130 -2.14 -10.71 -7.33
C PRO A 130 -2.13 -10.33 -8.83
N TRP A 131 -1.73 -11.24 -9.72
CA TRP A 131 -1.78 -10.98 -11.16
C TRP A 131 -3.22 -10.85 -11.65
N SER A 132 -3.41 -9.95 -12.61
CA SER A 132 -4.69 -9.67 -13.25
C SER A 132 -4.59 -9.79 -14.75
N ILE A 133 -5.70 -10.15 -15.40
CA ILE A 133 -5.79 -10.35 -16.85
C ILE A 133 -6.08 -9.01 -17.55
N ILE A 134 -5.42 -8.77 -18.67
CA ILE A 134 -5.72 -7.71 -19.63
C ILE A 134 -6.46 -8.37 -20.80
N GLY A 135 -7.71 -7.96 -21.04
CA GLY A 135 -8.61 -8.61 -21.99
C GLY A 135 -9.79 -9.29 -21.29
N ASP A 136 -10.54 -10.07 -22.05
CA ASP A 136 -11.69 -10.86 -21.60
C ASP A 136 -11.56 -12.33 -22.05
N ASP A 137 -12.49 -13.18 -21.61
CA ASP A 137 -12.49 -14.62 -21.91
C ASP A 137 -12.61 -14.93 -23.41
N SER A 138 -13.00 -13.97 -24.25
CA SER A 138 -13.05 -14.12 -25.71
C SER A 138 -11.70 -13.88 -26.39
N SER A 139 -10.77 -13.24 -25.68
CA SER A 139 -9.53 -12.73 -26.25
C SER A 139 -8.29 -13.37 -25.61
N VAL A 140 -8.38 -13.84 -24.37
CA VAL A 140 -7.27 -14.52 -23.69
C VAL A 140 -7.77 -15.54 -22.67
N PHE A 141 -7.13 -16.71 -22.65
CA PHE A 141 -7.28 -17.71 -21.60
C PHE A 141 -5.99 -17.78 -20.77
N VAL A 142 -6.12 -17.73 -19.44
CA VAL A 142 -4.98 -17.71 -18.51
C VAL A 142 -5.20 -18.75 -17.41
N GLU A 143 -4.21 -19.62 -17.22
CA GLU A 143 -4.19 -20.59 -16.13
C GLU A 143 -2.75 -20.85 -15.66
N THR A 144 -2.61 -21.62 -14.59
CA THR A 144 -1.33 -22.18 -14.18
C THR A 144 -1.29 -23.68 -14.45
N ASP A 145 -0.15 -24.16 -14.93
CA ASP A 145 0.07 -25.58 -15.15
C ASP A 145 1.45 -26.01 -14.61
N ARG A 146 1.80 -27.29 -14.76
CA ARG A 146 3.06 -27.87 -14.29
C ARG A 146 4.10 -28.07 -15.40
N THR A 147 4.11 -27.18 -16.40
CA THR A 147 4.98 -27.31 -17.57
C THR A 147 6.29 -26.53 -17.48
N SER A 148 6.57 -25.88 -16.34
CA SER A 148 7.81 -25.13 -16.15
C SER A 148 9.04 -26.03 -16.37
N CYS A 149 10.06 -25.45 -17.01
CA CYS A 149 11.33 -26.11 -17.25
C CYS A 149 12.24 -26.17 -16.01
N PHE A 150 11.82 -25.58 -14.89
CA PHE A 150 12.59 -25.58 -13.65
C PHE A 150 12.14 -26.71 -12.73
N SER A 151 13.05 -27.64 -12.41
CA SER A 151 12.74 -28.77 -11.53
C SER A 151 12.36 -28.36 -10.09
N ARG A 152 12.82 -27.18 -9.64
CA ARG A 152 12.51 -26.63 -8.30
C ARG A 152 11.23 -25.80 -8.24
N ASN A 153 10.75 -25.33 -9.38
CA ASN A 153 9.46 -24.67 -9.51
C ASN A 153 8.83 -25.14 -10.82
N ILE A 154 8.05 -26.21 -10.71
CA ILE A 154 7.40 -26.85 -11.86
C ILE A 154 6.18 -26.07 -12.35
N VAL A 155 5.74 -25.03 -11.63
CA VAL A 155 4.57 -24.25 -12.00
C VAL A 155 4.93 -23.17 -13.02
N ALA A 156 4.12 -23.07 -14.07
CA ALA A 156 4.21 -22.00 -15.07
C ALA A 156 2.84 -21.35 -15.30
N LEU A 157 2.87 -20.07 -15.67
CA LEU A 157 1.71 -19.39 -16.24
C LEU A 157 1.54 -19.83 -17.69
N ARG A 158 0.38 -20.40 -18.03
CA ARG A 158 -0.04 -20.66 -19.40
C ARG A 158 -1.00 -19.56 -19.82
N MET A 159 -0.69 -18.92 -20.95
CA MET A 159 -1.51 -17.87 -21.54
C MET A 159 -1.74 -18.19 -23.01
N GLU A 160 -3.00 -18.24 -23.41
CA GLU A 160 -3.43 -18.50 -24.78
C GLU A 160 -4.19 -17.30 -25.30
N VAL A 161 -3.71 -16.73 -26.40
CA VAL A 161 -4.39 -15.63 -27.07
C VAL A 161 -5.42 -16.23 -28.03
N LEU A 162 -6.70 -15.88 -27.82
CA LEU A 162 -7.83 -16.44 -28.55
C LEU A 162 -8.34 -15.52 -29.67
N CYS A 163 -7.90 -14.26 -29.69
CA CYS A 163 -8.31 -13.27 -30.69
C CYS A 163 -7.41 -13.23 -31.92
N ASP A 164 -8.02 -13.19 -33.11
CA ASP A 164 -7.34 -12.84 -34.37
C ASP A 164 -7.17 -11.32 -34.51
N ASN A 165 -8.20 -10.57 -34.15
CA ASN A 165 -8.21 -9.10 -34.13
C ASN A 165 -8.33 -8.59 -32.70
N CYS A 166 -7.20 -8.54 -31.99
CA CYS A 166 -7.19 -8.20 -30.57
C CYS A 166 -7.47 -6.71 -30.30
N PRO A 167 -8.03 -6.37 -29.13
CA PRO A 167 -8.33 -4.98 -28.75
C PRO A 167 -7.09 -4.08 -28.75
N THR A 168 -7.28 -2.78 -29.03
CA THR A 168 -6.20 -1.77 -29.01
C THR A 168 -5.50 -1.65 -27.65
N GLY A 169 -6.18 -2.02 -26.56
CA GLY A 169 -5.61 -2.08 -25.21
C GLY A 169 -4.64 -3.25 -24.97
N GLY A 170 -4.55 -4.18 -25.91
CA GLY A 170 -3.76 -5.40 -25.79
C GLY A 170 -4.47 -6.51 -25.03
N VAL A 171 -3.83 -7.68 -25.02
CA VAL A 171 -4.22 -8.86 -24.24
C VAL A 171 -3.01 -9.36 -23.47
N GLY A 172 -3.21 -9.87 -22.26
CA GLY A 172 -2.12 -10.38 -21.45
C GLY A 172 -2.42 -10.45 -19.97
N VAL A 173 -1.38 -10.27 -19.16
CA VAL A 173 -1.47 -10.19 -17.70
C VAL A 173 -0.63 -9.04 -17.18
N TYR A 174 -0.98 -8.49 -16.02
CA TYR A 174 -0.18 -7.52 -15.30
C TYR A 174 -0.04 -7.88 -13.83
N ASN A 175 1.06 -7.46 -13.21
CA ASN A 175 1.31 -7.61 -11.78
C ASN A 175 1.29 -6.22 -11.12
N PRO A 176 0.53 -6.03 -10.03
CA PRO A 176 0.51 -4.76 -9.31
C PRO A 176 1.75 -4.57 -8.41
N GLY A 177 2.61 -5.58 -8.28
CA GLY A 177 3.72 -5.60 -7.34
C GLY A 177 3.26 -5.72 -5.89
N PHE A 178 4.03 -5.13 -4.98
CA PHE A 178 3.68 -5.04 -3.56
C PHE A 178 2.98 -3.71 -3.28
N TRP A 179 1.68 -3.64 -3.58
CA TRP A 179 0.86 -2.41 -3.52
C TRP A 179 1.39 -1.25 -4.36
N GLY A 180 2.05 -1.57 -5.47
CA GLY A 180 2.62 -0.59 -6.40
C GLY A 180 4.08 -0.89 -6.74
N MET A 181 4.59 -0.18 -7.75
CA MET A 181 5.98 -0.25 -8.18
C MET A 181 6.52 1.15 -8.42
N SER A 182 7.69 1.45 -7.85
CA SER A 182 8.36 2.73 -8.06
C SER A 182 9.16 2.70 -9.35
N PHE A 183 8.83 3.60 -10.27
CA PHE A 183 9.59 3.79 -11.50
C PHE A 183 10.41 5.08 -11.39
N ARG A 184 11.73 4.96 -11.43
CA ARG A 184 12.64 6.11 -11.51
C ARG A 184 13.35 6.13 -12.84
N ARG A 185 13.24 7.26 -13.55
CA ARG A 185 14.04 7.51 -14.74
C ARG A 185 15.45 7.88 -14.29
N ILE A 186 16.39 6.96 -14.50
CA ILE A 186 17.80 7.25 -14.24
C ILE A 186 18.36 7.93 -15.49
N LYS A 187 18.88 9.15 -15.35
CA LYS A 187 19.81 9.71 -16.34
C LYS A 187 21.16 9.05 -16.08
N LEU A 188 21.59 8.20 -17.01
CA LEU A 188 22.98 7.77 -17.05
C LEU A 188 23.82 8.98 -17.42
N ASP A 189 24.55 9.54 -16.45
CA ASP A 189 25.69 10.38 -16.82
C ASP A 189 26.73 9.47 -17.49
N LYS A 190 27.40 10.00 -18.51
CA LYS A 190 28.47 9.28 -19.20
C LYS A 190 29.81 9.50 -18.50
N SER A 191 29.88 9.47 -17.17
CA SER A 191 31.17 9.43 -16.47
C SER A 191 31.70 8.00 -16.47
N GLY A 192 32.33 7.61 -17.59
CA GLY A 192 33.51 6.75 -17.66
C GLY A 192 33.65 5.50 -16.78
N ALA A 193 32.58 4.88 -16.28
CA ALA A 193 32.68 3.63 -15.54
C ALA A 193 32.97 2.48 -16.52
N LYS A 194 34.27 2.22 -16.72
CA LYS A 194 34.74 0.96 -17.31
C LYS A 194 34.34 -0.17 -16.38
N VAL A 195 33.26 -0.86 -16.70
CA VAL A 195 33.00 -2.19 -16.14
C VAL A 195 33.95 -3.14 -16.86
N GLY A 196 34.94 -3.63 -16.13
CA GLY A 196 35.91 -4.60 -16.62
C GLY A 196 35.28 -5.99 -16.73
N CYS A 197 35.39 -6.53 -17.94
CA CYS A 197 35.10 -7.88 -18.43
C CYS A 197 33.64 -8.35 -18.39
#